data_AF-A0A1E1KFQ0-F1
#
_entry.id   AF-A0A1E1KFQ0-F1
#
_cell.length_a   1.000
_cell.length_b   1.000
_cell.length_c   1.000
_cell.angle_alpha   90.00
_cell.angle_beta   90.00
_cell.angle_gamma   90.00
#
_symmetry.space_group_name_H-M   'P 1'
#
loop_
_entity.id
_entity.type
_entity.pdbx_description
1 polymer ?
#
loop_
_entity_poly.entity_id
_entity_poly.type
_entity_poly.pdbx_seq_one_letter_code
_entity_poly.pdbx_strand_id
1 'polypeptide(L)'
;MGIPHLTTFLRPYATAESLAGKHVVVDGPSFAYHIYYICLKACPGARNGLEAAPSYQNLVETATSWLAGIEDSSVEIKKIYFDGFLPVAKLAVRLQRLQNSTYQLTKFHQSHNEPCRSTYPQRGTTSLALFHSTAVRSGLTALPALSFIVPAILEALKASARYTDITEVVPGEADLYCARYLKEHGGLVLTSDSDLLVHDLGDQGAVSFFGDIESSVLEAPYTLRTLIFQPAAISDRLKLPKSHRLYSLAFEISMDAHGTFPKYLTQAQSLHAITNHSQMFAEFLQEYSLFTESKVPADSYEALRVLRCLDPRTSEYVLQFPSISDIAGQPSVSGKAASSSPHVFLPFLLDCPVRTNAFEVSAVTRQLAYGLLNIIVPASERRSSVFEHRRQINKSNGRELMLPEVSDISDACNSVLETFKGLKTKFPKFKDIELWIAFAIHQDIEWSISASKVATSQVFLQRMSHQKTSYIAGFFDWDVVQFFAQLQGSLYSCRILQQITSLVMSNESKYTIPQAVLRLNSLLRSVPSIADYPDLGTASAAIRKSDEEAKFMRIVKEVVNALDVSTATSGLSKAGKSSKKKRKRDRVASELPPSKAISSNPFALLGSG
;
A
#
# COMPACT_ATOMS: atom_id res chain seq x y z
N MET A 1 2.04 -4.89 -15.79
CA MET A 1 3.20 -4.04 -15.44
C MET A 1 4.38 -4.52 -16.27
N GLY A 2 5.57 -3.92 -16.13
CA GLY A 2 6.78 -4.33 -16.86
C GLY A 2 6.95 -3.76 -18.26
N ILE A 3 7.81 -4.39 -19.07
CA ILE A 3 8.17 -3.94 -20.42
C ILE A 3 6.92 -3.86 -21.33
N PRO A 4 6.61 -2.67 -21.88
CA PRO A 4 5.47 -2.47 -22.78
C PRO A 4 5.49 -3.42 -23.99
N HIS A 5 4.32 -3.94 -24.37
CA HIS A 5 4.11 -4.81 -25.54
C HIS A 5 4.85 -6.16 -25.55
N LEU A 6 5.75 -6.43 -24.60
CA LEU A 6 6.53 -7.66 -24.56
C LEU A 6 5.62 -8.90 -24.55
N THR A 7 4.63 -8.96 -23.66
CA THR A 7 3.68 -10.07 -23.61
C THR A 7 2.91 -10.23 -24.92
N THR A 8 2.49 -9.12 -25.55
CA THR A 8 1.78 -9.13 -26.84
C THR A 8 2.64 -9.77 -27.93
N PHE A 9 3.93 -9.40 -27.98
CA PHE A 9 4.88 -9.92 -28.97
C PHE A 9 5.24 -11.39 -28.73
N LEU A 10 5.33 -11.81 -27.47
CA LEU A 10 5.71 -13.18 -27.11
C LEU A 10 4.53 -14.16 -27.06
N ARG A 11 3.28 -13.68 -27.03
CA ARG A 11 2.07 -14.52 -26.96
C ARG A 11 1.99 -15.62 -28.04
N PRO A 12 2.37 -15.38 -29.32
CA PRO A 12 2.39 -16.44 -30.34
C PRO A 12 3.38 -17.60 -30.06
N TYR A 13 4.29 -17.41 -29.11
CA TYR A 13 5.30 -18.39 -28.72
C TYR A 13 4.96 -19.11 -27.41
N ALA A 14 3.85 -18.76 -26.75
CA ALA A 14 3.35 -19.45 -25.57
C ALA A 14 2.62 -20.75 -25.95
N THR A 15 2.59 -21.71 -25.03
CA THR A 15 1.85 -22.97 -25.15
C THR A 15 0.58 -22.93 -24.29
N ALA A 16 -0.54 -23.39 -24.83
CA ALA A 16 -1.79 -23.51 -24.08
C ALA A 16 -1.82 -24.88 -23.37
N GLU A 17 -1.75 -24.89 -22.05
CA GLU A 17 -1.60 -26.10 -21.24
C GLU A 17 -2.57 -26.11 -20.05
N SER A 18 -2.77 -27.30 -19.46
CA SER A 18 -3.42 -27.44 -18.15
C SER A 18 -2.43 -27.06 -17.04
N LEU A 19 -2.95 -26.45 -15.97
CA LEU A 19 -2.19 -26.20 -14.74
C LEU A 19 -2.06 -27.45 -13.86
N ALA A 20 -2.88 -28.48 -14.07
CA ALA A 20 -2.90 -29.67 -13.23
C ALA A 20 -1.52 -30.34 -13.16
N GLY A 21 -1.07 -30.67 -11.94
CA GLY A 21 0.22 -31.29 -11.66
C GLY A 21 1.42 -30.35 -11.70
N LYS A 22 1.23 -29.03 -11.94
CA LYS A 22 2.32 -28.05 -11.93
C LYS A 22 2.62 -27.57 -10.50
N HIS A 23 3.87 -27.23 -10.25
CA HIS A 23 4.31 -26.51 -9.05
C HIS A 23 4.43 -25.02 -9.37
N VAL A 24 3.82 -24.17 -8.55
CA VAL A 24 3.74 -22.74 -8.81
C VAL A 24 4.32 -21.88 -7.70
N VAL A 25 4.92 -20.76 -8.09
CA VAL A 25 5.23 -19.63 -7.23
C VAL A 25 4.31 -18.47 -7.62
N VAL A 26 3.84 -17.71 -6.63
CA VAL A 26 2.92 -16.59 -6.84
C VAL A 26 3.65 -15.28 -6.55
N ASP A 27 3.64 -14.38 -7.52
CA ASP A 27 4.01 -12.98 -7.33
C ASP A 27 2.87 -12.25 -6.59
N GLY A 28 3.05 -12.06 -5.28
CA GLY A 28 2.05 -11.58 -4.34
C GLY A 28 1.51 -10.18 -4.64
N PRO A 29 2.35 -9.15 -4.93
CA PRO A 29 1.88 -7.83 -5.31
C PRO A 29 0.97 -7.88 -6.54
N SER A 30 1.39 -8.53 -7.63
CA SER A 30 0.57 -8.59 -8.83
C SER A 30 -0.69 -9.45 -8.63
N PHE A 31 -0.62 -10.50 -7.81
CA PHE A 31 -1.77 -11.29 -7.39
C PHE A 31 -2.82 -10.43 -6.67
N ALA A 32 -2.38 -9.60 -5.72
CA ALA A 32 -3.27 -8.73 -4.96
C ALA A 32 -4.03 -7.75 -5.89
N TYR A 33 -3.34 -7.16 -6.87
CA TYR A 33 -3.97 -6.30 -7.88
C TYR A 33 -4.92 -7.08 -8.80
N HIS A 34 -4.58 -8.32 -9.19
CA HIS A 34 -5.47 -9.18 -9.96
C HIS A 34 -6.80 -9.43 -9.22
N ILE A 35 -6.73 -9.78 -7.92
CA ILE A 35 -7.91 -9.95 -7.07
C ILE A 35 -8.75 -8.66 -6.97
N TYR A 36 -8.09 -7.51 -6.83
CA TYR A 36 -8.79 -6.23 -6.83
C TYR A 36 -9.59 -6.01 -8.11
N TYR A 37 -9.02 -6.29 -9.28
CA TYR A 37 -9.74 -6.13 -10.54
C TYR A 37 -10.84 -7.18 -10.74
N ILE A 38 -10.70 -8.40 -10.20
CA ILE A 38 -11.81 -9.38 -10.13
C ILE A 38 -12.96 -8.84 -9.29
N CYS A 39 -12.67 -8.24 -8.15
CA CYS A 39 -13.71 -7.66 -7.29
C CYS A 39 -14.38 -6.46 -7.96
N LEU A 40 -13.59 -5.59 -8.59
CA LEU A 40 -14.07 -4.35 -9.21
C LEU A 40 -15.08 -4.63 -10.34
N LYS A 41 -14.89 -5.69 -11.13
CA LYS A 41 -15.82 -6.09 -12.21
C LYS A 41 -17.12 -6.72 -11.70
N ALA A 42 -17.16 -7.18 -10.45
CA ALA A 42 -18.31 -7.87 -9.87
C ALA A 42 -19.48 -6.95 -9.48
N CYS A 43 -19.35 -5.65 -9.71
CA CYS A 43 -20.34 -4.64 -9.38
C CYS A 43 -20.91 -3.98 -10.66
N PRO A 44 -21.78 -4.67 -11.44
CA PRO A 44 -22.26 -4.18 -12.73
C PRO A 44 -23.06 -2.87 -12.62
N GLY A 45 -23.75 -2.65 -11.50
CA GLY A 45 -24.54 -1.44 -11.26
C GLY A 45 -23.72 -0.19 -10.85
N ALA A 46 -22.42 -0.34 -10.58
CA ALA A 46 -21.57 0.77 -10.17
C ALA A 46 -21.27 1.72 -11.35
N ARG A 47 -21.27 3.04 -11.08
CA ARG A 47 -20.95 4.08 -12.08
C ARG A 47 -19.46 4.36 -12.21
N ASN A 48 -18.71 4.16 -11.12
CA ASN A 48 -17.30 4.51 -11.02
C ASN A 48 -16.58 3.62 -9.99
N GLY A 49 -15.26 3.84 -9.85
CA GLY A 49 -14.41 3.08 -8.94
C GLY A 49 -14.77 3.20 -7.44
N LEU A 50 -15.33 4.31 -6.96
CA LEU A 50 -15.75 4.43 -5.55
C LEU A 50 -16.99 3.59 -5.26
N GLU A 51 -17.94 3.54 -6.20
CA GLU A 51 -19.13 2.70 -6.07
C GLU A 51 -18.82 1.20 -6.25
N ALA A 52 -17.79 0.87 -7.03
CA ALA A 52 -17.38 -0.52 -7.29
C ALA A 52 -16.31 -1.04 -6.33
N ALA A 53 -15.74 -0.17 -5.49
CA ALA A 53 -14.68 -0.51 -4.56
C ALA A 53 -15.13 -1.65 -3.63
N PRO A 54 -14.41 -2.79 -3.58
CA PRO A 54 -14.68 -3.82 -2.61
C PRO A 54 -14.24 -3.37 -1.20
N SER A 55 -14.90 -3.90 -0.17
CA SER A 55 -14.33 -3.89 1.18
C SER A 55 -13.06 -4.75 1.22
N TYR A 56 -12.18 -4.49 2.19
CA TYR A 56 -10.98 -5.30 2.37
C TYR A 56 -11.30 -6.74 2.76
N GLN A 57 -12.36 -6.97 3.52
CA GLN A 57 -12.89 -8.32 3.77
C GLN A 57 -13.24 -9.05 2.46
N ASN A 58 -13.97 -8.39 1.55
CA ASN A 58 -14.32 -8.98 0.25
C ASN A 58 -13.07 -9.30 -0.59
N LEU A 59 -12.03 -8.46 -0.52
CA LEU A 59 -10.75 -8.71 -1.20
C LEU A 59 -10.07 -9.96 -0.64
N VAL A 60 -10.00 -10.08 0.69
CA VAL A 60 -9.38 -11.22 1.39
C VAL A 60 -10.10 -12.53 1.09
N GLU A 61 -11.43 -12.54 1.16
CA GLU A 61 -12.24 -13.72 0.85
C GLU A 61 -12.06 -14.17 -0.60
N THR A 62 -12.01 -13.20 -1.53
CA THR A 62 -11.81 -13.47 -2.95
C THR A 62 -10.41 -14.00 -3.21
N ALA A 63 -9.37 -13.44 -2.58
CA ALA A 63 -8.00 -13.93 -2.69
C ALA A 63 -7.87 -15.37 -2.18
N THR A 64 -8.43 -15.66 -1.01
CA THR A 64 -8.40 -16.99 -0.39
C THR A 64 -9.13 -18.01 -1.26
N SER A 65 -10.31 -17.64 -1.78
CA SER A 65 -11.09 -18.51 -2.68
C SER A 65 -10.37 -18.77 -4.01
N TRP A 66 -9.66 -17.78 -4.53
CA TRP A 66 -8.89 -17.92 -5.76
C TRP A 66 -7.70 -18.87 -5.58
N LEU A 67 -6.93 -18.74 -4.50
CA LEU A 67 -5.83 -19.66 -4.20
C LEU A 67 -6.33 -21.09 -3.95
N ALA A 68 -7.43 -21.24 -3.21
CA ALA A 68 -8.07 -22.53 -3.02
C ALA A 68 -8.47 -23.16 -4.36
N GLY A 69 -9.07 -22.39 -5.28
CA GLY A 69 -9.44 -22.88 -6.61
C GLY A 69 -8.25 -23.32 -7.48
N ILE A 70 -7.07 -22.71 -7.29
CA ILE A 70 -5.82 -23.17 -7.91
C ILE A 70 -5.43 -24.55 -7.36
N GLU A 71 -5.41 -24.71 -6.05
CA GLU A 71 -5.04 -25.98 -5.40
C GLU A 71 -6.05 -27.11 -5.68
N ASP A 72 -7.34 -26.79 -5.69
CA ASP A 72 -8.42 -27.72 -6.04
C ASP A 72 -8.28 -28.24 -7.49
N SER A 73 -7.55 -27.50 -8.34
CA SER A 73 -7.21 -27.89 -9.71
C SER A 73 -5.92 -28.72 -9.79
N SER A 74 -5.53 -29.37 -8.69
CA SER A 74 -4.32 -30.20 -8.56
C SER A 74 -3.01 -29.45 -8.81
N VAL A 75 -2.95 -28.18 -8.41
CA VAL A 75 -1.75 -27.34 -8.49
C VAL A 75 -1.14 -27.20 -7.10
N GLU A 76 0.17 -27.31 -6.98
CA GLU A 76 0.84 -27.09 -5.69
C GLU A 76 1.47 -25.70 -5.64
N ILE A 77 1.00 -24.86 -4.72
CA ILE A 77 1.60 -23.54 -4.47
C ILE A 77 2.78 -23.70 -3.52
N LYS A 78 3.99 -23.48 -4.02
CA LYS A 78 5.22 -23.63 -3.25
C LYS A 78 5.54 -22.39 -2.42
N LYS A 79 5.38 -21.20 -3.00
CA LYS A 79 5.73 -19.92 -2.39
C LYS A 79 4.84 -18.78 -2.90
N ILE A 80 4.60 -17.79 -2.04
CA ILE A 80 3.94 -16.53 -2.34
C ILE A 80 4.84 -15.40 -1.82
N TYR A 81 5.46 -14.66 -2.74
CA TYR A 81 6.43 -13.62 -2.40
C TYR A 81 5.81 -12.22 -2.44
N PHE A 82 6.05 -11.42 -1.40
CA PHE A 82 5.65 -10.03 -1.33
C PHE A 82 6.85 -9.09 -1.23
N ASP A 83 6.77 -7.94 -1.90
CA ASP A 83 7.79 -6.90 -1.81
C ASP A 83 8.00 -6.47 -0.36
N GLY A 84 9.26 -6.41 0.07
CA GLY A 84 9.63 -5.83 1.35
C GLY A 84 10.59 -4.65 1.23
N PHE A 85 11.28 -4.49 0.11
CA PHE A 85 12.13 -3.33 -0.12
C PHE A 85 12.17 -2.95 -1.59
N LEU A 86 12.20 -1.65 -1.87
CA LEU A 86 12.47 -1.17 -3.21
C LEU A 86 13.80 -0.41 -3.27
N PRO A 87 14.66 -0.69 -4.25
CA PRO A 87 15.93 0.00 -4.43
C PRO A 87 15.80 1.52 -4.55
N VAL A 88 16.81 2.24 -4.05
CA VAL A 88 16.91 3.71 -4.13
C VAL A 88 16.86 4.21 -5.58
N ALA A 89 17.42 3.43 -6.52
CA ALA A 89 17.39 3.75 -7.95
C ALA A 89 15.95 3.94 -8.49
N LYS A 90 14.95 3.28 -7.89
CA LYS A 90 13.54 3.37 -8.29
C LYS A 90 12.77 4.52 -7.58
N LEU A 91 13.46 5.40 -6.86
CA LEU A 91 12.85 6.57 -6.21
C LEU A 91 12.10 7.48 -7.20
N ALA A 92 12.73 7.77 -8.34
CA ALA A 92 12.14 8.61 -9.38
C ALA A 92 10.84 7.99 -9.95
N VAL A 93 10.85 6.67 -10.19
CA VAL A 93 9.69 5.90 -10.66
C VAL A 93 8.53 5.99 -9.67
N ARG A 94 8.82 5.90 -8.37
CA ARG A 94 7.78 6.03 -7.33
C ARG A 94 7.18 7.42 -7.26
N LEU A 95 8.00 8.46 -7.32
CA LEU A 95 7.53 9.84 -7.36
C LEU A 95 6.63 10.07 -8.59
N GLN A 96 6.99 9.50 -9.75
CA GLN A 96 6.17 9.57 -10.95
C GLN A 96 4.83 8.81 -10.78
N ARG A 97 4.84 7.58 -10.23
CA ARG A 97 3.61 6.81 -9.95
C ARG A 97 2.68 7.55 -8.97
N LEU A 98 3.24 8.19 -7.95
CA LEU A 98 2.51 9.01 -6.99
C LEU A 98 1.90 10.27 -7.62
N GLN A 99 2.65 10.95 -8.50
CA GLN A 99 2.17 12.10 -9.27
C GLN A 99 1.02 11.70 -10.20
N ASN A 100 1.17 10.57 -10.92
CA ASN A 100 0.12 10.04 -11.79
C ASN A 100 -1.15 9.70 -11.00
N SER A 101 -1.02 9.07 -9.84
CA SER A 101 -2.15 8.75 -8.96
C SER A 101 -2.84 10.03 -8.44
N THR A 102 -2.04 11.03 -8.06
CA THR A 102 -2.57 12.34 -7.63
C THR A 102 -3.32 13.05 -8.75
N TYR A 103 -2.78 13.01 -9.98
CA TYR A 103 -3.42 13.58 -11.15
C TYR A 103 -4.75 12.88 -11.47
N GLN A 104 -4.78 11.54 -11.45
CA GLN A 104 -6.00 10.76 -11.67
C GLN A 104 -7.09 11.11 -10.66
N LEU A 105 -6.77 11.12 -9.36
CA LEU A 105 -7.72 11.49 -8.31
C LEU A 105 -8.21 12.93 -8.45
N THR A 106 -7.33 13.87 -8.79
CA THR A 106 -7.69 15.28 -9.01
C THR A 106 -8.64 15.45 -10.20
N LYS A 107 -8.36 14.77 -11.32
CA LYS A 107 -9.22 14.76 -12.51
C LYS A 107 -10.58 14.14 -12.20
N PHE A 108 -10.61 13.05 -11.42
CA PHE A 108 -11.84 12.43 -10.98
C PHE A 108 -12.68 13.39 -10.12
N HIS A 109 -12.06 14.04 -9.12
CA HIS A 109 -12.73 15.03 -8.28
C HIS A 109 -13.34 16.19 -9.08
N GLN A 110 -12.61 16.76 -10.04
CA GLN A 110 -13.08 17.86 -10.89
C GLN A 110 -14.31 17.49 -11.75
N SER A 111 -14.45 16.21 -12.09
CA SER A 111 -15.57 15.72 -12.91
C SER A 111 -16.73 15.14 -12.09
N HIS A 112 -16.57 14.98 -10.77
CA HIS A 112 -17.54 14.32 -9.89
C HIS A 112 -17.71 15.08 -8.57
N ASN A 113 -18.55 16.12 -8.58
CA ASN A 113 -18.94 16.81 -7.33
C ASN A 113 -19.70 15.89 -6.36
N GLU A 114 -20.43 14.92 -6.90
CA GLU A 114 -21.15 13.87 -6.18
C GLU A 114 -20.49 12.51 -6.47
N PRO A 115 -19.39 12.19 -5.75
CA PRO A 115 -18.52 11.05 -6.10
C PRO A 115 -19.22 9.69 -6.06
N CYS A 116 -20.22 9.51 -5.20
CA CYS A 116 -20.83 8.20 -4.96
C CYS A 116 -22.31 8.36 -4.57
N ARG A 117 -23.19 7.48 -5.05
CA ARG A 117 -24.57 7.37 -4.53
C ARG A 117 -24.53 6.89 -3.09
N SER A 118 -25.36 7.45 -2.22
CA SER A 118 -25.40 7.03 -0.81
C SER A 118 -25.93 5.60 -0.63
N THR A 119 -26.65 5.07 -1.62
CA THR A 119 -27.15 3.69 -1.69
C THR A 119 -26.64 3.01 -2.95
N TYR A 120 -25.32 2.93 -3.11
CA TYR A 120 -24.72 2.31 -4.28
C TYR A 120 -24.90 0.77 -4.27
N PRO A 121 -24.96 0.14 -5.47
CA PRO A 121 -25.15 -1.30 -5.59
C PRO A 121 -24.07 -2.05 -4.84
N GLN A 122 -24.49 -2.92 -3.93
CA GLN A 122 -23.58 -3.88 -3.32
C GLN A 122 -23.32 -5.02 -4.31
N ARG A 123 -22.22 -5.74 -4.07
CA ARG A 123 -21.94 -6.98 -4.77
C ARG A 123 -23.16 -7.90 -4.64
N GLY A 124 -23.67 -8.38 -5.78
CA GLY A 124 -24.76 -9.37 -5.78
C GLY A 124 -24.30 -10.69 -5.16
N THR A 125 -25.24 -11.51 -4.73
CA THR A 125 -24.99 -12.89 -4.24
C THR A 125 -24.48 -13.83 -5.33
N THR A 126 -24.31 -13.35 -6.57
CA THR A 126 -23.79 -14.13 -7.69
C THR A 126 -22.35 -14.58 -7.41
N SER A 127 -22.10 -15.88 -7.61
CA SER A 127 -20.76 -16.47 -7.53
C SER A 127 -19.77 -15.69 -8.39
N LEU A 128 -18.61 -15.34 -7.83
CA LEU A 128 -17.57 -14.67 -8.60
C LEU A 128 -17.01 -15.63 -9.64
N ALA A 129 -16.94 -15.15 -10.87
CA ALA A 129 -16.19 -15.79 -11.94
C ALA A 129 -14.67 -15.58 -11.70
N LEU A 130 -14.10 -16.36 -10.77
CA LEU A 130 -12.70 -16.22 -10.30
C LEU A 130 -11.67 -16.41 -11.42
N PHE A 131 -11.91 -17.38 -12.30
CA PHE A 131 -11.02 -17.75 -13.41
C PHE A 131 -11.64 -17.44 -14.77
N HIS A 132 -12.10 -16.20 -14.94
CA HIS A 132 -12.65 -15.72 -16.21
C HIS A 132 -11.95 -14.46 -16.65
N SER A 133 -11.45 -14.46 -17.88
CA SER A 133 -10.84 -13.29 -18.51
C SER A 133 -11.92 -12.35 -19.03
N THR A 134 -12.22 -11.31 -18.24
CA THR A 134 -13.14 -10.24 -18.65
C THR A 134 -12.53 -8.89 -18.31
N ALA A 135 -12.49 -8.00 -19.30
CA ALA A 135 -11.93 -6.67 -19.14
C ALA A 135 -12.76 -5.84 -18.16
N VAL A 136 -12.08 -5.07 -17.31
CA VAL A 136 -12.73 -4.11 -16.41
C VAL A 136 -13.21 -2.92 -17.22
N ARG A 137 -14.45 -2.47 -16.98
CA ARG A 137 -15.00 -1.27 -17.61
C ARG A 137 -14.13 -0.05 -17.27
N SER A 138 -13.75 0.73 -18.28
CA SER A 138 -12.84 1.88 -18.14
C SER A 138 -13.31 2.93 -17.12
N GLY A 139 -14.62 3.12 -16.95
CA GLY A 139 -15.18 4.01 -15.92
C GLY A 139 -14.88 3.58 -14.48
N LEU A 140 -14.66 2.29 -14.23
CA LEU A 140 -14.33 1.77 -12.90
C LEU A 140 -12.85 1.96 -12.55
N THR A 141 -11.98 2.10 -13.55
CA THR A 141 -10.54 2.33 -13.40
C THR A 141 -10.16 3.81 -13.54
N ALA A 142 -11.12 4.72 -13.45
CA ALA A 142 -10.88 6.17 -13.52
C ALA A 142 -10.16 6.72 -12.27
N LEU A 143 -10.13 5.95 -11.19
CA LEU A 143 -9.41 6.23 -9.95
C LEU A 143 -8.21 5.28 -9.80
N PRO A 144 -7.20 5.70 -9.02
CA PRO A 144 -6.18 4.77 -8.53
C PRO A 144 -6.81 3.60 -7.78
N ALA A 145 -6.09 2.49 -7.73
CA ALA A 145 -6.51 1.32 -6.95
C ALA A 145 -6.59 1.64 -5.44
N LEU A 146 -7.36 0.85 -4.69
CA LEU A 146 -7.48 0.99 -3.24
C LEU A 146 -6.12 0.84 -2.54
N SER A 147 -5.97 1.55 -1.42
CA SER A 147 -4.68 1.77 -0.77
C SER A 147 -4.09 0.51 -0.15
N PHE A 148 -4.92 -0.33 0.47
CA PHE A 148 -4.46 -1.44 1.30
C PHE A 148 -4.69 -2.82 0.68
N ILE A 149 -4.80 -2.92 -0.66
CA ILE A 149 -5.05 -4.18 -1.36
C ILE A 149 -3.97 -5.23 -1.01
N VAL A 150 -2.71 -4.87 -1.21
CA VAL A 150 -1.56 -5.76 -0.94
C VAL A 150 -1.49 -6.14 0.55
N PRO A 151 -1.46 -5.19 1.51
CA PRO A 151 -1.30 -5.56 2.91
C PRO A 151 -2.51 -6.25 3.53
N ALA A 152 -3.74 -6.01 3.05
CA ALA A 152 -4.92 -6.77 3.50
C ALA A 152 -4.80 -8.26 3.15
N ILE A 153 -4.42 -8.56 1.90
CA ILE A 153 -4.25 -9.94 1.43
C ILE A 153 -3.07 -10.60 2.15
N LEU A 154 -1.91 -9.92 2.23
CA LEU A 154 -0.75 -10.44 2.95
C LEU A 154 -1.08 -10.79 4.41
N GLU A 155 -1.77 -9.89 5.12
CA GLU A 155 -2.18 -10.13 6.50
C GLU A 155 -3.04 -11.39 6.63
N ALA A 156 -4.04 -11.54 5.77
CA ALA A 156 -4.93 -12.70 5.80
C ALA A 156 -4.21 -14.01 5.46
N LEU A 157 -3.30 -14.00 4.49
CA LEU A 157 -2.50 -15.18 4.15
C LEU A 157 -1.56 -15.58 5.29
N LYS A 158 -0.97 -14.60 5.99
CA LYS A 158 -0.14 -14.85 7.19
C LYS A 158 -0.94 -15.35 8.39
N ALA A 159 -2.20 -14.95 8.52
CA ALA A 159 -3.12 -15.47 9.54
C ALA A 159 -3.71 -16.86 9.18
N SER A 160 -3.64 -17.26 7.91
CA SER A 160 -4.15 -18.54 7.43
C SER A 160 -3.18 -19.68 7.73
N ALA A 161 -3.65 -20.71 8.45
CA ALA A 161 -2.89 -21.94 8.67
C ALA A 161 -2.47 -22.64 7.37
N ARG A 162 -3.20 -22.42 6.26
CA ARG A 162 -2.91 -23.00 4.95
C ARG A 162 -1.75 -22.31 4.24
N TYR A 163 -1.61 -20.98 4.41
CA TYR A 163 -0.72 -20.16 3.58
C TYR A 163 0.43 -19.49 4.34
N THR A 164 0.42 -19.52 5.67
CA THR A 164 1.38 -18.78 6.51
C THR A 164 2.85 -19.14 6.24
N ASP A 165 3.16 -20.43 6.06
CA ASP A 165 4.52 -20.94 5.89
C ASP A 165 5.08 -20.74 4.47
N ILE A 166 4.18 -20.61 3.49
CA ILE A 166 4.56 -20.42 2.08
C ILE A 166 4.50 -18.95 1.66
N THR A 167 3.92 -18.07 2.48
CA THR A 167 3.85 -16.63 2.22
C THR A 167 5.02 -15.94 2.91
N GLU A 168 5.76 -15.08 2.23
CA GLU A 168 6.81 -14.28 2.87
C GLU A 168 7.04 -12.92 2.21
N VAL A 169 7.37 -11.94 3.05
CA VAL A 169 7.84 -10.62 2.62
C VAL A 169 9.35 -10.68 2.48
N VAL A 170 9.85 -10.38 1.30
CA VAL A 170 11.27 -10.53 0.95
C VAL A 170 12.02 -9.21 1.08
N PRO A 171 13.32 -9.18 1.43
CA PRO A 171 14.09 -7.94 1.57
C PRO A 171 14.50 -7.34 0.20
N GLY A 172 13.55 -7.26 -0.72
CA GLY A 172 13.70 -6.82 -2.08
C GLY A 172 12.35 -6.84 -2.80
N GLU A 173 12.41 -6.96 -4.12
CA GLU A 173 11.23 -7.10 -4.98
C GLU A 173 10.86 -8.57 -5.15
N ALA A 174 9.57 -8.88 -5.16
CA ALA A 174 9.05 -10.24 -5.21
C ALA A 174 9.43 -10.98 -6.51
N ASP A 175 9.54 -10.25 -7.63
CA ASP A 175 9.92 -10.77 -8.95
C ASP A 175 11.29 -11.46 -8.95
N LEU A 176 12.30 -10.85 -8.33
CA LEU A 176 13.65 -11.40 -8.18
C LEU A 176 13.64 -12.72 -7.39
N TYR A 177 12.81 -12.81 -6.35
CA TYR A 177 12.70 -14.01 -5.53
C TYR A 177 11.92 -15.11 -6.25
N CYS A 178 10.88 -14.76 -7.00
CA CYS A 178 10.19 -15.70 -7.89
C CYS A 178 11.17 -16.26 -8.93
N ALA A 179 11.92 -15.39 -9.61
CA ALA A 179 12.89 -15.78 -10.62
C ALA A 179 13.98 -16.71 -10.08
N ARG A 180 14.54 -16.36 -8.91
CA ARG A 180 15.53 -17.21 -8.25
C ARG A 180 14.98 -18.58 -7.90
N TYR A 181 13.79 -18.64 -7.30
CA TYR A 181 13.16 -19.91 -6.95
C TYR A 181 13.04 -20.81 -8.19
N LEU A 182 12.54 -20.25 -9.31
CA LEU A 182 12.37 -20.99 -10.56
C LEU A 182 13.70 -21.40 -11.18
N LYS A 183 14.75 -20.58 -11.10
CA LYS A 183 16.07 -20.95 -11.60
C LYS A 183 16.66 -22.14 -10.86
N GLU A 184 16.42 -22.23 -9.55
CA GLU A 184 16.94 -23.30 -8.70
C GLU A 184 16.09 -24.59 -8.79
N HIS A 185 14.77 -24.46 -8.90
CA HIS A 185 13.83 -25.59 -8.74
C HIS A 185 13.00 -25.91 -9.99
N GLY A 186 13.05 -25.06 -11.02
CA GLY A 186 12.11 -25.08 -12.15
C GLY A 186 10.69 -24.66 -11.74
N GLY A 187 9.73 -24.90 -12.62
CA GLY A 187 8.31 -24.69 -12.35
C GLY A 187 7.74 -23.43 -13.01
N LEU A 188 6.64 -22.94 -12.46
CA LEU A 188 5.84 -21.87 -13.07
C LEU A 188 5.62 -20.71 -12.09
N VAL A 189 5.85 -19.48 -12.53
CA VAL A 189 5.45 -18.29 -11.75
C VAL A 189 4.12 -17.76 -12.28
N LEU A 190 3.19 -17.48 -11.37
CA LEU A 190 1.93 -16.79 -11.68
C LEU A 190 2.08 -15.30 -11.38
N THR A 191 1.85 -14.44 -12.37
CA THR A 191 2.08 -12.99 -12.26
C THR A 191 1.18 -12.16 -13.18
N SER A 192 1.20 -10.83 -13.08
CA SER A 192 0.76 -9.88 -14.11
C SER A 192 1.86 -8.89 -14.52
N ASP A 193 3.11 -9.18 -14.14
CA ASP A 193 4.29 -8.40 -14.52
C ASP A 193 5.04 -9.08 -15.67
N SER A 194 5.21 -8.37 -16.79
CA SER A 194 5.92 -8.91 -17.94
C SER A 194 7.43 -8.95 -17.72
N ASP A 195 7.97 -8.25 -16.72
CA ASP A 195 9.40 -8.25 -16.40
C ASP A 195 9.91 -9.65 -16.02
N LEU A 196 9.04 -10.50 -15.45
CA LEU A 196 9.36 -11.91 -15.15
C LEU A 196 9.70 -12.76 -16.39
N LEU A 197 9.31 -12.34 -17.60
CA LEU A 197 9.76 -13.00 -18.83
C LEU A 197 11.23 -12.71 -19.16
N VAL A 198 11.77 -11.61 -18.62
CA VAL A 198 13.13 -11.14 -18.89
C VAL A 198 14.11 -11.71 -17.87
N HIS A 199 13.69 -11.90 -16.62
CA HIS A 199 14.51 -12.55 -15.60
C HIS A 199 15.02 -13.94 -16.04
N ASP A 200 16.20 -14.32 -15.55
CA ASP A 200 16.73 -15.66 -15.72
C ASP A 200 15.99 -16.66 -14.81
N LEU A 201 15.00 -17.34 -15.38
CA LEU A 201 14.21 -18.39 -14.72
C LEU A 201 14.83 -19.79 -14.84
N GLY A 202 16.04 -19.91 -15.42
CA GLY A 202 16.62 -21.20 -15.81
C GLY A 202 15.92 -21.85 -17.01
N ASP A 203 16.40 -23.02 -17.42
CA ASP A 203 15.91 -23.69 -18.64
C ASP A 203 14.52 -24.33 -18.45
N GLN A 204 14.10 -24.61 -17.21
CA GLN A 204 12.83 -25.25 -16.85
C GLN A 204 11.83 -24.30 -16.16
N GLY A 205 12.19 -23.02 -16.03
CA GLY A 205 11.30 -22.00 -15.48
C GLY A 205 10.37 -21.43 -16.54
N ALA A 206 9.13 -21.16 -16.16
CA ALA A 206 8.13 -20.58 -17.03
C ALA A 206 7.26 -19.54 -16.31
N VAL A 207 6.54 -18.73 -17.09
CA VAL A 207 5.61 -17.69 -16.62
C VAL A 207 4.21 -18.00 -17.12
N SER A 208 3.21 -17.82 -16.27
CA SER A 208 1.79 -17.76 -16.63
C SER A 208 1.19 -16.48 -16.08
N PHE A 209 0.41 -15.78 -16.91
CA PHE A 209 -0.24 -14.54 -16.49
C PHE A 209 -1.59 -14.83 -15.85
N PHE A 210 -1.92 -14.17 -14.74
CA PHE A 210 -3.22 -14.35 -14.07
C PHE A 210 -4.41 -14.12 -15.01
N GLY A 211 -4.28 -13.16 -15.93
CA GLY A 211 -5.32 -12.85 -16.93
C GLY A 211 -5.52 -13.93 -18.00
N ASP A 212 -4.62 -14.90 -18.11
CA ASP A 212 -4.66 -16.01 -19.05
C ASP A 212 -5.17 -17.32 -18.39
N ILE A 213 -5.42 -17.32 -17.07
CA ILE A 213 -5.92 -18.49 -16.35
C ILE A 213 -7.44 -18.55 -16.49
N GLU A 214 -7.93 -19.60 -17.13
CA GLU A 214 -9.34 -19.78 -17.42
C GLU A 214 -9.83 -21.16 -16.98
N SER A 215 -11.08 -21.22 -16.51
CA SER A 215 -11.76 -22.47 -16.22
C SER A 215 -12.18 -23.18 -17.50
N SER A 216 -11.75 -24.42 -17.69
CA SER A 216 -12.29 -25.29 -18.74
C SER A 216 -13.68 -25.77 -18.34
N VAL A 217 -14.74 -25.08 -18.78
CA VAL A 217 -16.14 -25.48 -18.51
C VAL A 217 -16.52 -26.77 -19.26
N LEU A 218 -15.70 -27.18 -20.24
CA LEU A 218 -16.00 -28.24 -21.19
C LEU A 218 -15.40 -29.61 -20.82
N GLU A 219 -14.52 -29.68 -19.81
CA GLU A 219 -13.84 -30.90 -19.40
C GLU A 219 -14.11 -31.14 -17.91
N ALA A 220 -14.73 -32.28 -17.59
CA ALA A 220 -14.79 -32.79 -16.22
C ALA A 220 -13.59 -33.74 -16.01
N PRO A 221 -12.83 -33.64 -14.91
CA PRO A 221 -13.00 -32.72 -13.76
C PRO A 221 -12.60 -31.27 -14.07
N TYR A 222 -13.04 -30.34 -13.20
CA TYR A 222 -12.72 -28.91 -13.26
C TYR A 222 -11.20 -28.72 -13.41
N THR A 223 -10.77 -28.24 -14.57
CA THR A 223 -9.35 -27.99 -14.86
C THR A 223 -9.15 -26.54 -15.24
N LEU A 224 -8.09 -25.95 -14.71
CA LEU A 224 -7.64 -24.63 -15.11
C LEU A 224 -6.65 -24.77 -16.25
N ARG A 225 -6.86 -23.97 -17.31
CA ARG A 225 -5.97 -23.86 -18.46
C ARG A 225 -5.33 -22.49 -18.47
N THR A 226 -4.13 -22.40 -19.02
CA THR A 226 -3.42 -21.13 -19.16
C THR A 226 -2.47 -21.12 -20.34
N LEU A 227 -1.89 -19.96 -20.61
CA LEU A 227 -0.74 -19.79 -21.49
C LEU A 227 0.55 -19.88 -20.67
N ILE A 228 1.44 -20.78 -21.07
CA ILE A 228 2.76 -20.96 -20.48
C ILE A 228 3.81 -20.36 -21.41
N PHE A 229 4.58 -19.43 -20.87
CA PHE A 229 5.69 -18.78 -21.54
C PHE A 229 6.98 -19.30 -20.92
N GLN A 230 7.79 -20.06 -21.67
CA GLN A 230 9.08 -20.57 -21.20
C GLN A 230 10.21 -19.73 -21.83
N PRO A 231 10.83 -18.77 -21.10
CA PRO A 231 11.79 -17.81 -21.65
C PRO A 231 12.93 -18.43 -22.44
N ALA A 232 13.49 -19.55 -21.95
CA ALA A 232 14.57 -20.27 -22.63
C ALA A 232 14.12 -20.83 -24.00
N ALA A 233 13.00 -21.55 -24.03
CA ALA A 233 12.46 -22.11 -25.27
C ALA A 233 12.02 -21.04 -26.28
N ILE A 234 11.45 -19.93 -25.79
CA ILE A 234 11.10 -18.77 -26.62
C ILE A 234 12.35 -18.15 -27.22
N SER A 235 13.42 -17.97 -26.44
CA SER A 235 14.70 -17.43 -26.92
C SER A 235 15.29 -18.28 -28.05
N ASP A 236 15.27 -19.61 -27.90
CA ASP A 236 15.76 -20.54 -28.90
C ASP A 236 14.93 -20.49 -30.19
N ARG A 237 13.59 -20.45 -30.08
CA ARG A 237 12.68 -20.35 -31.22
C ARG A 237 12.84 -19.03 -31.98
N LEU A 238 13.13 -17.96 -31.26
CA LEU A 238 13.44 -16.64 -31.82
C LEU A 238 14.88 -16.51 -32.33
N LYS A 239 15.72 -17.54 -32.15
CA LYS A 239 17.14 -17.54 -32.53
C LYS A 239 17.92 -16.38 -31.92
N LEU A 240 17.61 -16.01 -30.67
CA LEU A 240 18.32 -14.95 -29.96
C LEU A 240 19.72 -15.44 -29.50
N PRO A 241 20.72 -14.56 -29.42
CA PRO A 241 22.06 -14.94 -28.96
C PRO A 241 22.03 -15.54 -27.55
N LYS A 242 22.60 -16.73 -27.36
CA LYS A 242 22.55 -17.48 -26.08
C LYS A 242 23.08 -16.71 -24.87
N SER A 243 24.04 -15.80 -25.09
CA SER A 243 24.60 -14.94 -24.03
C SER A 243 23.64 -13.87 -23.52
N HIS A 244 22.62 -13.51 -24.30
CA HIS A 244 21.70 -12.40 -23.98
C HIS A 244 20.24 -12.84 -23.92
N ARG A 245 19.83 -13.92 -24.61
CA ARG A 245 18.46 -14.46 -24.59
C ARG A 245 17.41 -13.33 -24.76
N LEU A 246 16.33 -13.32 -23.98
CA LEU A 246 15.31 -12.28 -24.02
C LEU A 246 15.79 -10.90 -23.56
N TYR A 247 16.94 -10.76 -22.89
CA TYR A 247 17.49 -9.45 -22.54
C TYR A 247 17.73 -8.58 -23.77
N SER A 248 18.20 -9.17 -24.89
CA SER A 248 18.46 -8.38 -26.10
C SER A 248 17.16 -7.85 -26.70
N LEU A 249 16.11 -8.68 -26.78
CA LEU A 249 14.81 -8.25 -27.30
C LEU A 249 14.15 -7.21 -26.39
N ALA A 250 14.17 -7.46 -25.07
CA ALA A 250 13.65 -6.55 -24.06
C ALA A 250 14.31 -5.17 -24.13
N PHE A 251 15.64 -5.14 -24.26
CA PHE A 251 16.39 -3.90 -24.36
C PHE A 251 16.07 -3.12 -25.65
N GLU A 252 15.94 -3.80 -26.81
CA GLU A 252 15.50 -3.13 -28.05
C GLU A 252 14.12 -2.47 -27.91
N ILE A 253 13.17 -3.15 -27.26
CA ILE A 253 11.83 -2.61 -26.99
C ILE A 253 11.90 -1.40 -26.05
N SER A 254 12.79 -1.45 -25.05
CA SER A 254 12.97 -0.34 -24.10
C SER A 254 13.58 0.91 -24.76
N MET A 255 14.40 0.74 -25.80
CA MET A 255 15.09 1.82 -26.50
C MET A 255 14.24 2.52 -27.56
N ASP A 256 13.26 1.83 -28.14
CA ASP A 256 12.32 2.39 -29.12
C ASP A 256 10.90 1.95 -28.78
N ALA A 257 10.10 2.84 -28.21
CA ALA A 257 8.73 2.53 -27.77
C ALA A 257 7.71 2.37 -28.91
N HIS A 258 8.07 2.65 -30.17
CA HIS A 258 7.13 2.71 -31.30
C HIS A 258 7.49 1.80 -32.47
N GLY A 259 8.52 0.97 -32.33
CA GLY A 259 8.92 -0.03 -33.30
C GLY A 259 7.95 -1.21 -33.43
N THR A 260 8.21 -2.05 -34.42
CA THR A 260 7.44 -3.26 -34.70
C THR A 260 8.21 -4.51 -34.30
N PHE A 261 7.50 -5.60 -34.00
CA PHE A 261 8.13 -6.85 -33.59
C PHE A 261 9.21 -7.38 -34.56
N PRO A 262 8.99 -7.42 -35.90
CA PRO A 262 10.03 -7.87 -36.84
C PRO A 262 11.29 -7.01 -36.80
N LYS A 263 11.14 -5.70 -36.59
CA LYS A 263 12.25 -4.76 -36.44
C LYS A 263 13.05 -5.10 -35.18
N TYR A 264 12.39 -5.17 -34.02
CA TYR A 264 13.04 -5.50 -32.75
C TYR A 264 13.74 -6.85 -32.79
N LEU A 265 13.10 -7.86 -33.36
CA LEU A 265 13.68 -9.20 -33.46
C LEU A 265 14.98 -9.20 -34.28
N THR A 266 14.97 -8.54 -35.44
CA THR A 266 16.16 -8.43 -36.30
C THR A 266 17.31 -7.70 -35.59
N GLN A 267 16.98 -6.64 -34.86
CA GLN A 267 17.95 -5.86 -34.09
C GLN A 267 18.50 -6.62 -32.88
N ALA A 268 17.62 -7.35 -32.17
CA ALA A 268 17.98 -8.18 -31.03
C ALA A 268 18.86 -9.37 -31.42
N GLN A 269 18.66 -9.95 -32.61
CA GLN A 269 19.50 -11.00 -33.18
C GLN A 269 20.90 -10.49 -33.55
N SER A 270 21.00 -9.24 -34.02
CA SER A 270 22.28 -8.59 -34.37
C SER A 270 22.92 -7.80 -33.22
N LEU A 271 22.30 -7.79 -32.03
CA LEU A 271 22.74 -7.06 -30.84
C LEU A 271 22.91 -5.55 -31.09
N HIS A 272 22.04 -4.96 -31.91
CA HIS A 272 22.16 -3.59 -32.38
C HIS A 272 22.20 -2.56 -31.23
N ALA A 273 21.17 -2.51 -30.38
CA ALA A 273 21.12 -1.57 -29.27
C ALA A 273 22.20 -1.85 -28.22
N ILE A 274 22.49 -3.12 -27.94
CA ILE A 274 23.53 -3.52 -26.98
C ILE A 274 24.91 -3.00 -27.42
N THR A 275 25.22 -3.12 -28.72
CA THR A 275 26.49 -2.64 -29.28
C THR A 275 26.58 -1.12 -29.27
N ASN A 276 25.49 -0.42 -29.59
CA ASN A 276 25.45 1.04 -29.66
C ASN A 276 25.31 1.73 -28.29
N HIS A 277 24.76 1.04 -27.29
CA HIS A 277 24.42 1.58 -25.98
C HIS A 277 24.83 0.63 -24.83
N SER A 278 26.05 0.11 -24.88
CA SER A 278 26.56 -0.89 -23.93
C SER A 278 26.44 -0.49 -22.46
N GLN A 279 26.66 0.79 -22.14
CA GLN A 279 26.51 1.31 -20.78
C GLN A 279 25.05 1.28 -20.29
N MET A 280 24.11 1.71 -21.13
CA MET A 280 22.68 1.67 -20.80
C MET A 280 22.18 0.23 -20.67
N PHE A 281 22.74 -0.70 -21.46
CA PHE A 281 22.45 -2.11 -21.33
C PHE A 281 22.98 -2.70 -20.01
N ALA A 282 24.18 -2.31 -19.58
CA ALA A 282 24.72 -2.72 -18.29
C ALA A 282 23.85 -2.23 -17.12
N GLU A 283 23.33 -1.00 -17.20
CA GLU A 283 22.37 -0.45 -16.22
C GLU A 283 21.03 -1.21 -16.26
N PHE A 284 20.51 -1.51 -17.45
CA PHE A 284 19.31 -2.33 -17.63
C PHE A 284 19.45 -3.71 -16.98
N LEU A 285 20.58 -4.38 -17.14
CA LEU A 285 20.81 -5.71 -16.55
C LEU A 285 20.93 -5.72 -15.02
N GLN A 286 21.23 -4.58 -14.39
CA GLN A 286 21.29 -4.51 -12.92
C GLN A 286 19.93 -4.84 -12.30
N GLU A 287 18.82 -4.51 -12.98
CA GLU A 287 17.46 -4.80 -12.48
C GLU A 287 17.13 -6.30 -12.48
N TYR A 288 17.77 -7.08 -13.35
CA TYR A 288 17.52 -8.53 -13.51
C TYR A 288 18.59 -9.41 -12.87
N SER A 289 19.62 -8.79 -12.27
CA SER A 289 20.75 -9.51 -11.69
C SER A 289 20.32 -10.25 -10.41
N LEU A 290 20.44 -11.58 -10.44
CA LEU A 290 20.18 -12.40 -9.26
C LEU A 290 21.23 -12.13 -8.18
N PHE A 291 20.78 -12.14 -6.93
CA PHE A 291 21.63 -11.92 -5.77
C PHE A 291 21.99 -13.24 -5.07
N THR A 292 23.05 -13.20 -4.27
CA THR A 292 23.40 -14.28 -3.34
C THR A 292 22.85 -13.94 -1.96
N GLU A 293 22.17 -14.88 -1.31
CA GLU A 293 21.72 -14.68 0.07
C GLU A 293 22.92 -14.54 1.03
N SER A 294 22.88 -13.49 1.85
CA SER A 294 23.77 -13.37 2.98
C SER A 294 23.37 -14.37 4.06
N LYS A 295 24.35 -15.01 4.72
CA LYS A 295 24.07 -15.88 5.87
C LYS A 295 23.49 -15.06 7.01
N VAL A 296 22.29 -15.40 7.43
CA VAL A 296 21.63 -14.75 8.57
C VAL A 296 22.31 -15.19 9.88
N PRO A 297 22.67 -14.26 10.78
CA PRO A 297 23.15 -14.60 12.11
C PRO A 297 22.12 -15.41 12.91
N ALA A 298 22.55 -16.50 13.56
CA ALA A 298 21.66 -17.41 14.29
C ALA A 298 20.87 -16.73 15.42
N ASP A 299 21.43 -15.68 16.01
CA ASP A 299 20.83 -14.88 17.09
C ASP A 299 19.75 -13.88 16.61
N SER A 300 19.46 -13.86 15.30
CA SER A 300 18.56 -12.90 14.66
C SER A 300 17.31 -13.57 14.06
N TYR A 301 17.07 -14.84 14.38
CA TYR A 301 15.94 -15.61 13.84
C TYR A 301 14.57 -14.99 14.16
N GLU A 302 14.38 -14.52 15.40
CA GLU A 302 13.11 -13.91 15.82
C GLU A 302 12.84 -12.60 15.07
N ALA A 303 13.86 -11.75 14.94
CA ALA A 303 13.79 -10.53 14.15
C ALA A 303 13.53 -10.82 12.66
N LEU A 304 14.20 -11.81 12.08
CA LEU A 304 13.96 -12.26 10.71
C LEU A 304 12.51 -12.74 10.51
N ARG A 305 11.95 -13.49 11.47
CA ARG A 305 10.56 -13.94 11.42
C ARG A 305 9.60 -12.76 11.39
N VAL A 306 9.85 -11.73 12.20
CA VAL A 306 9.03 -10.51 12.18
C VAL A 306 9.19 -9.75 10.86
N LEU A 307 10.41 -9.58 10.36
CA LEU A 307 10.70 -8.91 9.08
C LEU A 307 9.93 -9.53 7.91
N ARG A 308 9.88 -10.88 7.85
CA ARG A 308 9.13 -11.63 6.82
C ARG A 308 7.60 -11.53 6.91
N CYS A 309 7.09 -10.86 7.94
CA CYS A 309 5.66 -10.65 8.19
C CYS A 309 5.27 -9.16 8.18
N LEU A 310 6.22 -8.25 7.94
CA LEU A 310 5.92 -6.82 7.89
C LEU A 310 5.07 -6.47 6.68
N ASP A 311 4.28 -5.41 6.80
CA ASP A 311 3.66 -4.76 5.64
C ASP A 311 4.76 -4.25 4.69
N PRO A 312 4.57 -4.30 3.35
CA PRO A 312 5.55 -3.81 2.39
C PRO A 312 6.10 -2.40 2.68
N ARG A 313 5.26 -1.46 3.12
CA ARG A 313 5.65 -0.07 3.46
C ARG A 313 6.42 0.02 4.76
N THR A 314 6.04 -0.77 5.76
CA THR A 314 6.79 -0.85 7.01
C THR A 314 8.14 -1.52 6.77
N SER A 315 8.17 -2.61 6.01
CA SER A 315 9.38 -3.32 5.60
C SER A 315 10.34 -2.40 4.87
N GLU A 316 9.83 -1.62 3.91
CA GLU A 316 10.62 -0.67 3.12
C GLU A 316 11.27 0.41 4.00
N TYR A 317 10.56 0.87 5.04
CA TYR A 317 11.13 1.81 6.01
C TYR A 317 12.28 1.17 6.81
N VAL A 318 12.03 0.02 7.44
CA VAL A 318 13.01 -0.58 8.36
C VAL A 318 14.26 -1.09 7.63
N LEU A 319 14.12 -1.53 6.37
CA LEU A 319 15.24 -2.01 5.56
C LEU A 319 16.12 -0.89 4.97
N GLN A 320 15.77 0.39 5.20
CA GLN A 320 16.69 1.50 4.95
C GLN A 320 17.82 1.61 5.99
N PHE A 321 17.75 0.83 7.08
CA PHE A 321 18.75 0.79 8.13
C PHE A 321 19.71 -0.39 7.88
N PRO A 322 21.02 -0.15 7.68
CA PRO A 322 22.00 -1.19 7.38
C PRO A 322 21.92 -2.41 8.30
N SER A 323 21.92 -2.18 9.62
CA SER A 323 21.85 -3.26 10.61
C SER A 323 20.62 -4.15 10.47
N ILE A 324 19.47 -3.59 10.10
CA ILE A 324 18.23 -4.34 9.88
C ILE A 324 18.24 -5.02 8.50
N SER A 325 18.76 -4.35 7.47
CA SER A 325 18.89 -4.95 6.13
C SER A 325 19.80 -6.18 6.13
N ASP A 326 20.85 -6.17 6.95
CA ASP A 326 21.77 -7.29 7.08
C ASP A 326 21.08 -8.51 7.72
N ILE A 327 20.26 -8.29 8.77
CA ILE A 327 19.44 -9.34 9.39
C ILE A 327 18.47 -9.95 8.38
N ALA A 328 17.87 -9.11 7.54
CA ALA A 328 16.91 -9.55 6.54
C ALA A 328 17.55 -10.40 5.43
N GLY A 329 18.88 -10.37 5.30
CA GLY A 329 19.62 -11.00 4.21
C GLY A 329 19.58 -10.18 2.91
N GLN A 330 19.41 -8.86 3.02
CA GLN A 330 19.45 -7.98 1.85
C GLN A 330 20.84 -8.04 1.18
N PRO A 331 20.91 -8.11 -0.16
CA PRO A 331 22.20 -8.11 -0.85
C PRO A 331 22.99 -6.84 -0.58
N SER A 332 24.30 -6.98 -0.35
CA SER A 332 25.21 -5.85 -0.18
C SER A 332 25.31 -5.04 -1.48
N VAL A 333 24.53 -3.97 -1.61
CA VAL A 333 24.65 -3.04 -2.73
C VAL A 333 25.87 -2.14 -2.49
N SER A 334 26.94 -2.36 -3.26
CA SER A 334 28.11 -1.48 -3.30
C SER A 334 27.67 -0.07 -3.69
N GLY A 335 27.95 0.92 -2.84
CA GLY A 335 27.66 2.32 -3.12
C GLY A 335 26.45 2.94 -2.40
N LYS A 336 25.97 2.36 -1.28
CA LYS A 336 25.09 3.09 -0.35
C LYS A 336 25.80 4.38 0.08
N ALA A 337 25.47 5.51 -0.56
CA ALA A 337 25.84 6.81 -0.07
C ALA A 337 25.20 6.95 1.32
N ALA A 338 26.03 6.90 2.35
CA ALA A 338 25.61 7.22 3.70
C ALA A 338 25.15 8.68 3.74
N SER A 339 24.02 8.93 4.40
CA SER A 339 23.37 10.23 4.67
C SER A 339 22.32 10.76 3.68
N SER A 340 21.21 10.05 3.55
CA SER A 340 19.91 10.72 3.42
C SER A 340 18.98 10.27 4.55
N SER A 341 18.09 11.16 5.00
CA SER A 341 16.98 10.76 5.87
C SER A 341 16.12 9.72 5.15
N PRO A 342 15.53 8.74 5.86
CA PRO A 342 14.71 7.72 5.23
C PRO A 342 13.51 8.31 4.51
N HIS A 343 13.13 7.69 3.40
CA HIS A 343 11.92 8.04 2.65
C HIS A 343 10.87 6.95 2.82
N VAL A 344 9.63 7.35 3.13
CA VAL A 344 8.51 6.42 3.29
C VAL A 344 7.39 6.79 2.34
N PHE A 345 6.98 5.86 1.48
CA PHE A 345 5.83 6.04 0.60
C PHE A 345 4.58 5.46 1.25
N LEU A 346 3.74 6.34 1.81
CA LEU A 346 2.48 5.92 2.40
C LEU A 346 1.51 5.40 1.33
N PRO A 347 0.65 4.41 1.65
CA PRO A 347 -0.39 3.95 0.73
C PRO A 347 -1.25 5.10 0.21
N PHE A 348 -1.57 5.11 -1.09
CA PHE A 348 -2.29 6.22 -1.70
C PHE A 348 -3.78 6.20 -1.31
N LEU A 349 -4.18 7.04 -0.35
CA LEU A 349 -5.57 7.19 0.07
C LEU A 349 -6.41 7.94 -0.99
N LEU A 350 -7.63 7.47 -1.23
CA LEU A 350 -8.62 8.17 -2.06
C LEU A 350 -9.33 9.26 -1.25
N ASP A 351 -8.57 10.26 -0.78
CA ASP A 351 -9.06 11.39 0.01
C ASP A 351 -9.48 12.58 -0.87
N CYS A 352 -10.07 13.64 -0.28
CA CYS A 352 -10.50 14.80 -1.05
C CYS A 352 -9.29 15.65 -1.49
N PRO A 353 -9.05 15.88 -2.80
CA PRO A 353 -7.88 16.60 -3.30
C PRO A 353 -7.72 18.03 -2.76
N VAL A 354 -8.82 18.70 -2.44
CA VAL A 354 -8.83 20.09 -1.94
C VAL A 354 -8.77 20.20 -0.41
N ARG A 355 -8.81 19.07 0.31
CA ARG A 355 -8.62 19.03 1.77
C ARG A 355 -7.19 18.66 2.15
N THR A 356 -6.86 18.87 3.43
CA THR A 356 -5.61 18.37 4.01
C THR A 356 -5.53 16.86 3.86
N ASN A 357 -4.33 16.35 3.54
CA ASN A 357 -4.14 14.93 3.31
C ASN A 357 -4.59 14.09 4.51
N ALA A 358 -5.26 12.98 4.23
CA ALA A 358 -5.85 12.12 5.25
C ALA A 358 -4.85 11.54 6.28
N PHE A 359 -3.57 11.43 5.96
CA PHE A 359 -2.56 10.96 6.93
C PHE A 359 -2.09 12.03 7.93
N GLU A 360 -2.43 13.30 7.75
CA GLU A 360 -1.89 14.37 8.61
C GLU A 360 -2.37 14.24 10.06
N VAL A 361 -3.64 13.83 10.27
CA VAL A 361 -4.24 13.73 11.61
C VAL A 361 -3.55 12.71 12.51
N SER A 362 -2.87 11.72 11.92
CA SER A 362 -2.17 10.64 12.62
C SER A 362 -0.65 10.70 12.50
N ALA A 363 -0.10 11.85 12.09
CA ALA A 363 1.35 12.05 11.94
C ALA A 363 2.12 11.73 13.23
N VAL A 364 1.59 12.12 14.40
CA VAL A 364 2.22 11.88 15.71
C VAL A 364 2.41 10.39 16.01
N THR A 365 1.44 9.55 15.63
CA THR A 365 1.56 8.09 15.75
C THR A 365 2.70 7.54 14.90
N ARG A 366 2.84 8.05 13.67
CA ARG A 366 3.93 7.62 12.78
C ARG A 366 5.30 8.15 13.21
N GLN A 367 5.36 9.37 13.76
CA GLN A 367 6.58 9.90 14.38
C GLN A 367 7.08 8.98 15.51
N LEU A 368 6.18 8.55 16.40
CA LEU A 368 6.52 7.56 17.43
C LEU A 368 6.95 6.23 16.80
N ALA A 369 6.18 5.71 15.82
CA ALA A 369 6.47 4.44 15.17
C ALA A 369 7.88 4.42 14.56
N TYR A 370 8.24 5.43 13.78
CA TYR A 370 9.57 5.54 13.18
C TYR A 370 10.66 5.77 14.26
N GLY A 371 10.37 6.60 15.27
CA GLY A 371 11.30 6.86 16.38
C GLY A 371 11.67 5.62 17.19
N LEU A 372 10.75 4.67 17.36
CA LEU A 372 11.00 3.41 18.07
C LEU A 372 12.17 2.61 17.49
N LEU A 373 12.40 2.70 16.17
CA LEU A 373 13.48 1.96 15.53
C LEU A 373 14.87 2.42 16.02
N ASN A 374 15.01 3.68 16.47
CA ASN A 374 16.26 4.20 17.04
C ASN A 374 16.73 3.45 18.30
N ILE A 375 15.86 2.67 18.95
CA ILE A 375 16.21 1.81 20.09
C ILE A 375 17.12 0.65 19.67
N ILE A 376 16.84 0.04 18.51
CA ILE A 376 17.44 -1.23 18.09
C ILE A 376 18.47 -1.08 16.98
N VAL A 377 18.83 0.16 16.60
CA VAL A 377 19.88 0.44 15.61
C VAL A 377 21.08 1.12 16.27
N PRO A 378 22.30 0.94 15.71
CA PRO A 378 23.51 1.63 16.19
C PRO A 378 23.36 3.15 16.18
N ALA A 379 24.09 3.84 17.06
CA ALA A 379 24.03 5.31 17.16
C ALA A 379 24.33 6.03 15.82
N SER A 380 25.19 5.46 14.99
CA SER A 380 25.51 5.96 13.64
C SER A 380 24.37 5.83 12.63
N GLU A 381 23.43 4.92 12.86
CA GLU A 381 22.27 4.67 11.98
C GLU A 381 21.01 5.39 12.44
N ARG A 382 20.99 5.91 13.67
CA ARG A 382 19.83 6.65 14.21
C ARG A 382 19.46 7.82 13.32
N ARG A 383 18.16 8.11 13.29
CA ARG A 383 17.57 9.17 12.46
C ARG A 383 16.81 10.16 13.32
N SER A 384 16.96 11.44 13.02
CA SER A 384 16.20 12.54 13.64
C SER A 384 14.95 12.91 12.84
N SER A 385 14.89 12.55 11.55
CA SER A 385 13.75 12.83 10.69
C SER A 385 13.53 11.76 9.62
N VAL A 386 12.30 11.72 9.09
CA VAL A 386 11.85 10.86 7.98
C VAL A 386 11.03 11.69 7.01
N PHE A 387 11.16 11.43 5.71
CA PHE A 387 10.39 12.10 4.66
C PHE A 387 9.25 11.20 4.18
N GLU A 388 8.01 11.62 4.45
CA GLU A 388 6.81 10.92 3.97
C GLU A 388 6.34 11.43 2.61
N HIS A 389 6.20 10.50 1.67
CA HIS A 389 5.57 10.70 0.38
C HIS A 389 4.13 10.20 0.44
N ARG A 390 3.19 11.09 0.16
CA ARG A 390 1.73 10.90 0.16
C ARG A 390 1.15 11.72 -0.98
N ARG A 391 -0.18 11.79 -1.17
CA ARG A 391 -0.75 12.66 -2.23
C ARG A 391 -0.10 14.06 -2.23
N GLN A 392 0.51 14.46 -3.36
CA GLN A 392 1.19 15.77 -3.50
C GLN A 392 0.65 16.51 -4.73
N ILE A 393 0.21 17.76 -4.53
CA ILE A 393 -0.28 18.61 -5.63
C ILE A 393 0.88 19.05 -6.54
N ASN A 394 2.06 19.28 -5.97
CA ASN A 394 3.27 19.72 -6.67
C ASN A 394 4.41 18.72 -6.43
N LYS A 395 5.43 18.75 -7.29
CA LYS A 395 6.68 18.01 -7.05
C LYS A 395 7.28 18.48 -5.71
N SER A 396 7.38 17.57 -4.75
CA SER A 396 7.90 17.83 -3.41
C SER A 396 8.83 16.68 -3.00
N ASN A 397 9.82 16.98 -2.15
CA ASN A 397 10.72 15.99 -1.57
C ASN A 397 10.06 15.17 -0.43
N GLY A 398 8.75 15.31 -0.22
CA GLY A 398 8.02 14.69 0.87
C GLY A 398 7.76 15.64 2.03
N ARG A 399 6.91 15.20 2.96
CA ARG A 399 6.67 15.86 4.24
C ARG A 399 7.69 15.34 5.25
N GLU A 400 8.57 16.21 5.72
CA GLU A 400 9.49 15.85 6.80
C GLU A 400 8.74 15.73 8.13
N LEU A 401 8.97 14.62 8.82
CA LEU A 401 8.52 14.33 10.17
C LEU A 401 9.72 14.21 11.10
N MET A 402 9.74 15.00 12.16
CA MET A 402 10.75 14.90 13.21
C MET A 402 10.43 13.70 14.11
N LEU A 403 11.46 12.92 14.42
CA LEU A 403 11.34 11.75 15.29
C LEU A 403 11.63 12.12 16.75
N PRO A 404 10.99 11.47 17.73
CA PRO A 404 11.37 11.62 19.13
C PRO A 404 12.80 11.10 19.36
N GLU A 405 13.53 11.74 20.26
CA GLU A 405 14.81 11.22 20.71
C GLU A 405 14.59 9.96 21.56
N VAL A 406 15.62 9.12 21.69
CA VAL A 406 15.53 7.86 22.44
C VAL A 406 15.11 8.09 23.90
N SER A 407 15.51 9.23 24.50
CA SER A 407 15.08 9.66 25.83
C SER A 407 13.58 9.88 25.94
N ASP A 408 12.95 10.42 24.88
CA ASP A 408 11.56 10.89 24.90
C ASP A 408 10.57 9.77 24.53
N ILE A 409 11.07 8.63 24.04
CA ILE A 409 10.23 7.51 23.60
C ILE A 409 9.31 7.02 24.72
N SER A 410 9.80 6.95 25.96
CA SER A 410 9.00 6.48 27.09
C SER A 410 7.76 7.36 27.29
N ASP A 411 7.95 8.68 27.24
CA ASP A 411 6.86 9.65 27.44
C ASP A 411 5.91 9.68 26.25
N ALA A 412 6.43 9.58 25.02
CA ALA A 412 5.62 9.44 23.81
C ALA A 412 4.76 8.16 23.86
N CYS A 413 5.29 7.04 24.33
CA CYS A 413 4.53 5.80 24.53
C CYS A 413 3.46 5.97 25.63
N ASN A 414 3.81 6.60 26.75
CA ASN A 414 2.88 6.84 27.86
C ASN A 414 1.73 7.76 27.44
N SER A 415 1.97 8.75 26.58
CA SER A 415 0.93 9.62 26.03
C SER A 415 -0.13 8.84 25.24
N VAL A 416 0.30 7.89 24.39
CA VAL A 416 -0.63 6.99 23.67
C VAL A 416 -1.39 6.09 24.64
N LEU A 417 -0.70 5.51 25.62
CA LEU A 417 -1.30 4.62 26.63
C LEU A 417 -2.37 5.33 27.47
N GLU A 418 -2.07 6.54 27.98
CA GLU A 418 -3.03 7.31 28.79
C GLU A 418 -4.21 7.81 27.94
N THR A 419 -3.99 8.19 26.68
CA THR A 419 -5.08 8.51 25.75
C THR A 419 -6.03 7.32 25.59
N PHE A 420 -5.49 6.13 25.30
CA PHE A 420 -6.32 4.94 25.10
C PHE A 420 -7.04 4.51 26.38
N LYS A 421 -6.37 4.61 27.54
CA LYS A 421 -6.98 4.36 28.85
C LYS A 421 -8.11 5.35 29.16
N GLY A 422 -7.94 6.62 28.81
CA GLY A 422 -8.97 7.64 28.89
C GLY A 422 -10.20 7.28 28.03
N LEU A 423 -9.98 6.86 26.79
CA LEU A 423 -11.05 6.39 25.91
C LEU A 423 -11.77 5.15 26.45
N LYS A 424 -11.03 4.15 26.95
CA LYS A 424 -11.60 2.95 27.56
C LYS A 424 -12.45 3.27 28.79
N THR A 425 -12.04 4.28 29.57
CA THR A 425 -12.81 4.76 30.74
C THR A 425 -14.08 5.49 30.32
N LYS A 426 -14.01 6.34 29.28
CA LYS A 426 -15.17 7.06 28.74
C LYS A 426 -16.17 6.12 28.05
N PHE A 427 -15.68 5.06 27.40
CA PHE A 427 -16.48 4.12 26.61
C PHE A 427 -16.28 2.66 27.09
N PRO A 428 -16.71 2.32 28.32
CA PRO A 428 -16.44 1.00 28.90
C PRO A 428 -17.15 -0.15 28.19
N LYS A 429 -18.15 0.15 27.36
CA LYS A 429 -18.92 -0.84 26.59
C LYS A 429 -18.36 -1.06 25.18
N PHE A 430 -17.36 -0.28 24.76
CA PHE A 430 -16.80 -0.40 23.42
C PHE A 430 -15.92 -1.63 23.32
N LYS A 431 -16.07 -2.37 22.23
CA LYS A 431 -15.13 -3.43 21.80
C LYS A 431 -13.84 -2.79 21.28
N ASP A 432 -12.80 -3.61 21.11
CA ASP A 432 -11.47 -3.14 20.68
C ASP A 432 -11.52 -2.32 19.37
N ILE A 433 -12.17 -2.83 18.31
CA ILE A 433 -12.34 -2.08 17.05
C ILE A 433 -13.01 -0.71 17.26
N GLU A 434 -13.98 -0.62 18.15
CA GLU A 434 -14.72 0.62 18.43
C GLU A 434 -13.86 1.61 19.22
N LEU A 435 -13.00 1.12 20.11
CA LEU A 435 -11.99 1.92 20.81
C LEU A 435 -10.93 2.45 19.85
N TRP A 436 -10.48 1.67 18.87
CA TRP A 436 -9.55 2.13 17.83
C TRP A 436 -10.19 3.15 16.88
N ILE A 437 -11.47 3.00 16.53
CA ILE A 437 -12.23 4.03 15.82
C ILE A 437 -12.33 5.30 16.67
N ALA A 438 -12.61 5.17 17.97
CA ALA A 438 -12.65 6.31 18.89
C ALA A 438 -11.29 7.01 19.00
N PHE A 439 -10.19 6.25 19.01
CA PHE A 439 -8.83 6.78 18.99
C PHE A 439 -8.53 7.54 17.70
N ALA A 440 -8.92 7.02 16.53
CA ALA A 440 -8.76 7.72 15.26
C ALA A 440 -9.59 9.02 15.19
N ILE A 441 -10.80 9.03 15.75
CA ILE A 441 -11.64 10.25 15.85
C ILE A 441 -11.02 11.25 16.83
N HIS A 442 -10.47 10.78 17.96
CA HIS A 442 -9.74 11.62 18.90
C HIS A 442 -8.56 12.32 18.22
N GLN A 443 -7.80 11.61 17.38
CA GLN A 443 -6.72 12.21 16.58
C GLN A 443 -7.21 13.28 15.60
N ASP A 444 -8.32 13.04 14.90
CA ASP A 444 -8.96 14.04 14.03
C ASP A 444 -9.34 15.30 14.81
N ILE A 445 -9.92 15.15 16.00
CA ILE A 445 -10.35 16.27 16.85
C ILE A 445 -9.13 17.06 17.37
N GLU A 446 -8.16 16.39 17.98
CA GLU A 446 -6.95 17.04 18.52
C GLU A 446 -6.17 17.79 17.43
N TRP A 447 -5.98 17.14 16.29
CA TRP A 447 -5.34 17.77 15.14
C TRP A 447 -6.15 18.97 14.63
N SER A 448 -7.48 18.85 14.57
CA SER A 448 -8.33 19.94 14.09
C SER A 448 -8.33 21.13 15.05
N ILE A 449 -8.34 20.90 16.36
CA ILE A 449 -8.24 21.97 17.38
C ILE A 449 -6.90 22.70 17.22
N SER A 450 -5.78 21.98 17.20
CA SER A 450 -4.45 22.57 17.03
C SER A 450 -4.31 23.33 15.71
N ALA A 451 -4.94 22.86 14.64
CA ALA A 451 -4.93 23.50 13.32
C ALA A 451 -6.00 24.60 13.15
N SER A 452 -6.79 24.92 14.19
CA SER A 452 -7.93 25.84 14.12
C SER A 452 -8.92 25.51 12.99
N LYS A 453 -9.23 24.23 12.82
CA LYS A 453 -10.15 23.67 11.81
C LYS A 453 -11.30 22.93 12.47
N VAL A 454 -12.37 22.71 11.70
CA VAL A 454 -13.48 21.83 12.11
C VAL A 454 -13.08 20.38 11.84
N ALA A 455 -13.31 19.52 12.83
CA ALA A 455 -13.00 18.09 12.73
C ALA A 455 -13.84 17.40 11.65
N THR A 456 -13.23 16.52 10.86
CA THR A 456 -13.94 15.88 9.74
C THR A 456 -15.03 14.94 10.26
N SER A 457 -14.83 14.33 11.43
CA SER A 457 -15.86 13.57 12.16
C SER A 457 -17.13 14.38 12.44
N GLN A 458 -17.00 15.66 12.80
CA GLN A 458 -18.16 16.56 12.98
C GLN A 458 -18.85 16.88 11.66
N VAL A 459 -18.05 17.20 10.62
CA VAL A 459 -18.59 17.49 9.29
C VAL A 459 -19.36 16.26 8.76
N PHE A 460 -18.80 15.06 8.92
CA PHE A 460 -19.46 13.81 8.57
C PHE A 460 -20.81 13.65 9.27
N LEU A 461 -20.88 13.83 10.59
CA LEU A 461 -22.16 13.76 11.33
C LEU A 461 -23.18 14.79 10.82
N GLN A 462 -22.74 16.01 10.51
CA GLN A 462 -23.60 17.03 9.93
C GLN A 462 -24.17 16.57 8.58
N ARG A 463 -23.32 16.09 7.65
CA ARG A 463 -23.76 15.58 6.34
C ARG A 463 -24.74 14.43 6.46
N MET A 464 -24.46 13.46 7.34
CA MET A 464 -25.30 12.29 7.53
C MET A 464 -26.65 12.62 8.18
N SER A 465 -26.75 13.69 8.97
CA SER A 465 -28.03 14.13 9.55
C SER A 465 -28.96 14.77 8.51
N HIS A 466 -28.42 15.57 7.59
CA HIS A 466 -29.19 16.20 6.50
C HIS A 466 -29.70 15.21 5.44
N GLN A 467 -29.01 14.08 5.23
CA GLN A 467 -29.45 13.06 4.28
C GLN A 467 -30.71 12.30 4.75
N LYS A 468 -30.96 12.21 6.07
CA LYS A 468 -32.16 11.53 6.61
C LYS A 468 -33.48 12.23 6.29
N THR A 469 -33.44 13.51 5.90
CA THR A 469 -34.61 14.34 5.62
C THR A 469 -35.05 14.39 4.14
N SER A 470 -34.27 13.81 3.21
CA SER A 470 -34.61 13.79 1.77
C SER A 470 -35.05 12.38 1.34
N TYR A 471 -36.26 12.26 0.80
CA TYR A 471 -36.84 11.01 0.30
C TYR A 471 -36.23 10.51 -1.03
N ILE A 472 -35.28 11.26 -1.62
CA ILE A 472 -34.56 10.88 -2.85
C ILE A 472 -33.20 10.32 -2.44
N ALA A 473 -32.84 9.14 -2.94
CA ALA A 473 -31.53 8.50 -2.74
C ALA A 473 -30.40 9.54 -2.86
N GLY A 474 -29.80 9.90 -1.72
CA GLY A 474 -28.80 10.96 -1.65
C GLY A 474 -27.47 10.58 -2.31
N PHE A 475 -26.54 11.53 -2.35
CA PHE A 475 -25.16 11.32 -2.76
C PHE A 475 -24.23 11.57 -1.58
N PHE A 476 -23.18 10.75 -1.46
CA PHE A 476 -22.04 11.09 -0.63
C PHE A 476 -21.21 12.15 -1.34
N ASP A 477 -20.96 13.25 -0.63
CA ASP A 477 -20.00 14.26 -1.06
C ASP A 477 -18.57 13.85 -0.66
N TRP A 478 -17.61 14.68 -1.05
CA TRP A 478 -16.20 14.47 -0.74
C TRP A 478 -15.85 14.59 0.76
N ASP A 479 -16.73 15.13 1.59
CA ASP A 479 -16.51 15.21 3.04
C ASP A 479 -16.67 13.84 3.68
N VAL A 480 -17.66 13.06 3.22
CA VAL A 480 -17.82 11.65 3.62
C VAL A 480 -16.61 10.82 3.17
N VAL A 481 -16.16 10.99 1.93
CA VAL A 481 -14.97 10.30 1.40
C VAL A 481 -13.73 10.65 2.23
N GLN A 482 -13.53 11.93 2.56
CA GLN A 482 -12.43 12.38 3.40
C GLN A 482 -12.43 11.73 4.78
N PHE A 483 -13.61 11.63 5.43
CA PHE A 483 -13.73 11.05 6.76
C PHE A 483 -13.23 9.60 6.80
N PHE A 484 -13.67 8.77 5.86
CA PHE A 484 -13.23 7.37 5.79
C PHE A 484 -11.75 7.25 5.43
N ALA A 485 -11.25 8.08 4.52
CA ALA A 485 -9.82 8.11 4.21
C ALA A 485 -8.99 8.45 5.46
N GLN A 486 -9.41 9.43 6.27
CA GLN A 486 -8.74 9.77 7.54
C GLN A 486 -8.80 8.64 8.56
N LEU A 487 -9.97 8.04 8.74
CA LEU A 487 -10.15 6.92 9.65
C LEU A 487 -9.21 5.76 9.28
N GLN A 488 -9.20 5.36 8.02
CA GLN A 488 -8.31 4.31 7.53
C GLN A 488 -6.84 4.70 7.63
N GLY A 489 -6.48 5.95 7.33
CA GLY A 489 -5.12 6.46 7.49
C GLY A 489 -4.62 6.43 8.94
N SER A 490 -5.48 6.75 9.90
CA SER A 490 -5.18 6.66 11.33
C SER A 490 -5.03 5.22 11.83
N LEU A 491 -5.95 4.33 11.46
CA LEU A 491 -5.86 2.92 11.81
C LEU A 491 -4.60 2.28 11.22
N TYR A 492 -4.30 2.57 9.95
CA TYR A 492 -3.07 2.11 9.31
C TYR A 492 -1.80 2.69 9.95
N SER A 493 -1.83 3.93 10.43
CA SER A 493 -0.71 4.49 11.21
C SER A 493 -0.49 3.74 12.53
N CYS A 494 -1.57 3.28 13.18
CA CYS A 494 -1.48 2.41 14.35
C CYS A 494 -0.92 1.02 14.00
N ARG A 495 -1.23 0.50 12.81
CA ARG A 495 -0.62 -0.73 12.28
C ARG A 495 0.89 -0.58 12.07
N ILE A 496 1.35 0.53 11.47
CA ILE A 496 2.79 0.81 11.34
C ILE A 496 3.45 0.80 12.72
N LEU A 497 2.83 1.47 13.71
CA LEU A 497 3.29 1.47 15.10
C LEU A 497 3.34 0.06 15.69
N GLN A 498 2.31 -0.76 15.50
CA GLN A 498 2.24 -2.16 15.95
C GLN A 498 3.38 -3.01 15.37
N GLN A 499 3.61 -2.90 14.07
CA GLN A 499 4.61 -3.70 13.37
C GLN A 499 6.04 -3.30 13.75
N ILE A 500 6.34 -2.00 13.84
CA ILE A 500 7.66 -1.55 14.29
C ILE A 500 7.88 -1.89 15.77
N THR A 501 6.85 -1.75 16.62
CA THR A 501 6.94 -2.17 18.03
C THR A 501 7.23 -3.66 18.13
N SER A 502 6.59 -4.49 17.30
CA SER A 502 6.85 -5.95 17.27
C SER A 502 8.28 -6.27 16.87
N LEU A 503 8.85 -5.52 15.91
CA LEU A 503 10.25 -5.65 15.51
C LEU A 503 11.19 -5.24 16.66
N VAL A 504 10.90 -4.13 17.35
CA VAL A 504 11.67 -3.74 18.55
C VAL A 504 11.64 -4.85 19.60
N MET A 505 10.46 -5.40 19.86
CA MET A 505 10.27 -6.50 20.82
C MET A 505 11.01 -7.79 20.43
N SER A 506 11.11 -8.10 19.15
CA SER A 506 11.88 -9.27 18.68
C SER A 506 13.39 -9.18 18.97
N ASN A 507 13.88 -8.02 19.39
CA ASN A 507 15.28 -7.76 19.73
C ASN A 507 15.48 -7.49 21.23
N GLU A 508 14.54 -7.89 22.11
CA GLU A 508 14.63 -7.69 23.57
C GLU A 508 15.83 -8.36 24.23
N SER A 509 16.35 -9.43 23.61
CA SER A 509 17.57 -10.11 24.09
C SER A 509 18.85 -9.34 23.80
N LYS A 510 18.81 -8.38 22.87
CA LYS A 510 19.97 -7.61 22.39
C LYS A 510 19.99 -6.17 22.91
N TYR A 511 18.82 -5.58 23.14
CA TYR A 511 18.68 -4.18 23.52
C TYR A 511 17.81 -4.00 24.75
N THR A 512 18.13 -3.01 25.57
CA THR A 512 17.28 -2.60 26.69
C THR A 512 16.03 -1.89 26.17
N ILE A 513 14.88 -2.55 26.27
CA ILE A 513 13.59 -2.00 25.84
C ILE A 513 12.89 -1.31 27.03
N PRO A 514 12.46 -0.04 26.91
CA PRO A 514 11.72 0.64 27.98
C PRO A 514 10.39 -0.04 28.33
N GLN A 515 10.01 -0.04 29.61
CA GLN A 515 8.75 -0.62 30.08
C GLN A 515 7.49 -0.02 29.41
N ALA A 516 7.55 1.25 29.02
CA ALA A 516 6.48 1.90 28.27
C ALA A 516 6.25 1.24 26.90
N VAL A 517 7.31 0.80 26.22
CA VAL A 517 7.24 0.10 24.92
C VAL A 517 6.63 -1.29 25.09
N LEU A 518 6.98 -2.01 26.16
CA LEU A 518 6.36 -3.31 26.52
C LEU A 518 4.84 -3.18 26.69
N ARG A 519 4.40 -2.18 27.45
CA ARG A 519 2.97 -1.89 27.66
C ARG A 519 2.29 -1.48 26.35
N LEU A 520 2.95 -0.66 25.55
CA LEU A 520 2.46 -0.24 24.24
C LEU A 520 2.29 -1.45 23.31
N ASN A 521 3.25 -2.38 23.27
CA ASN A 521 3.15 -3.61 22.50
C ASN A 521 1.91 -4.42 22.90
N SER A 522 1.65 -4.56 24.20
CA SER A 522 0.46 -5.26 24.71
C SER A 522 -0.83 -4.59 24.25
N LEU A 523 -0.90 -3.26 24.26
CA LEU A 523 -2.05 -2.52 23.74
C LEU A 523 -2.25 -2.75 22.24
N LEU A 524 -1.16 -2.65 21.47
CA LEU A 524 -1.18 -2.71 20.01
C LEU A 524 -1.55 -4.09 19.47
N ARG A 525 -1.51 -5.16 20.27
CA ARG A 525 -2.07 -6.48 19.89
C ARG A 525 -3.57 -6.44 19.56
N SER A 526 -4.28 -5.44 20.05
CA SER A 526 -5.72 -5.25 19.77
C SER A 526 -6.01 -4.38 18.54
N VAL A 527 -4.98 -3.87 17.84
CA VAL A 527 -5.18 -3.10 16.60
C VAL A 527 -5.95 -3.96 15.60
N PRO A 528 -7.03 -3.44 14.99
CA PRO A 528 -7.88 -4.22 14.10
C PRO A 528 -7.14 -4.64 12.82
N SER A 529 -7.58 -5.75 12.23
CA SER A 529 -7.11 -6.15 10.90
C SER A 529 -7.56 -5.13 9.85
N ILE A 530 -6.82 -5.02 8.76
CA ILE A 530 -7.20 -4.19 7.61
C ILE A 530 -8.55 -4.62 7.04
N ALA A 531 -8.88 -5.91 7.12
CA ALA A 531 -10.17 -6.44 6.68
C ALA A 531 -11.37 -5.81 7.41
N ASP A 532 -11.17 -5.39 8.67
CA ASP A 532 -12.19 -4.79 9.54
C ASP A 532 -12.29 -3.25 9.40
N TYR A 533 -11.49 -2.64 8.51
CA TYR A 533 -11.45 -1.19 8.39
C TYR A 533 -12.80 -0.66 7.84
N PRO A 534 -13.38 0.36 8.48
CA PRO A 534 -14.59 0.99 7.96
C PRO A 534 -14.34 1.66 6.60
N ASP A 535 -15.35 1.62 5.73
CA ASP A 535 -15.29 2.17 4.38
C ASP A 535 -16.61 2.87 4.00
N LEU A 536 -16.70 3.35 2.76
CA LEU A 536 -17.92 3.99 2.25
C LEU A 536 -19.14 3.05 2.27
N GLY A 537 -18.91 1.73 2.24
CA GLY A 537 -19.95 0.71 2.34
C GLY A 537 -20.61 0.75 3.71
N THR A 538 -19.81 0.95 4.77
CA THR A 538 -20.29 1.14 6.13
C THR A 538 -21.28 2.32 6.22
N ALA A 539 -20.97 3.47 5.63
CA ALA A 539 -21.91 4.60 5.61
C ALA A 539 -23.14 4.34 4.73
N SER A 540 -22.95 3.68 3.57
CA SER A 540 -24.05 3.37 2.65
C SER A 540 -25.09 2.47 3.30
N ALA A 541 -24.64 1.48 4.05
CA ALA A 541 -25.51 0.54 4.73
C ALA A 541 -26.20 1.14 5.97
N ALA A 542 -25.54 2.08 6.67
CA ALA A 542 -26.18 2.86 7.74
C ALA A 542 -27.40 3.67 7.25
N ILE A 543 -27.38 4.14 5.99
CA ILE A 543 -28.52 4.81 5.36
C ILE A 543 -29.63 3.83 5.01
N ARG A 544 -29.29 2.60 4.63
CA ARG A 544 -30.24 1.51 4.34
C ARG A 544 -30.93 0.95 5.60
N LYS A 545 -30.60 1.43 6.81
CA LYS A 545 -31.12 0.97 8.11
C LYS A 545 -30.83 -0.50 8.43
N SER A 546 -29.61 -0.97 8.13
CA SER A 546 -29.09 -2.24 8.66
C SER A 546 -28.68 -2.10 10.14
N ASP A 547 -28.95 -3.11 10.96
CA ASP A 547 -28.76 -3.09 12.42
C ASP A 547 -27.28 -2.96 12.84
N GLU A 548 -26.35 -3.61 12.14
CA GLU A 548 -24.91 -3.56 12.44
C GLU A 548 -24.28 -2.20 12.08
N GLU A 549 -24.81 -1.46 11.10
CA GLU A 549 -24.20 -0.21 10.60
C GLU A 549 -24.88 1.06 11.14
N ALA A 550 -26.12 0.94 11.65
CA ALA A 550 -26.68 1.92 12.59
C ALA A 550 -25.80 2.08 13.84
N LYS A 551 -25.09 1.00 14.21
CA LYS A 551 -24.10 0.98 15.30
C LYS A 551 -22.91 1.88 15.01
N PHE A 552 -22.36 1.88 13.80
CA PHE A 552 -21.21 2.74 13.44
C PHE A 552 -21.56 4.21 13.60
N MET A 553 -22.72 4.64 13.09
CA MET A 553 -23.19 6.02 13.26
C MET A 553 -23.39 6.40 14.74
N ARG A 554 -23.88 5.46 15.56
CA ARG A 554 -24.00 5.65 17.00
C ARG A 554 -22.63 5.85 17.65
N ILE A 555 -21.63 5.03 17.30
CA ILE A 555 -20.26 5.13 17.82
C ILE A 555 -19.68 6.50 17.48
N VAL A 556 -19.71 6.92 16.21
CA VAL A 556 -19.16 8.21 15.81
C VAL A 556 -19.84 9.35 16.56
N LYS A 557 -21.17 9.32 16.70
CA LYS A 557 -21.93 10.34 17.43
C LYS A 557 -21.58 10.36 18.93
N GLU A 558 -21.50 9.20 19.55
CA GLU A 558 -21.17 9.05 20.98
C GLU A 558 -19.76 9.58 21.27
N VAL A 559 -18.78 9.24 20.42
CA VAL A 559 -17.39 9.70 20.55
C VAL A 559 -17.29 11.22 20.37
N VAL A 560 -17.83 11.76 19.27
CA VAL A 560 -17.75 13.20 18.99
C VAL A 560 -18.42 14.03 20.08
N ASN A 561 -19.55 13.56 20.62
CA ASN A 561 -20.24 14.25 21.72
C ASN A 561 -19.43 14.19 23.03
N ALA A 562 -18.85 13.04 23.37
CA ALA A 562 -18.12 12.85 24.64
C ALA A 562 -16.70 13.43 24.66
N LEU A 563 -16.14 13.73 23.48
CA LEU A 563 -14.90 14.49 23.34
C LEU A 563 -15.14 16.02 23.26
N ASP A 564 -16.40 16.43 23.48
CA ASP A 564 -16.86 17.80 23.73
C ASP A 564 -16.38 18.86 22.73
N VAL A 565 -16.58 18.59 21.44
CA VAL A 565 -16.20 19.50 20.35
C VAL A 565 -17.22 20.66 20.17
N SER A 566 -18.02 20.98 21.20
CA SER A 566 -19.18 21.90 21.10
C SER A 566 -18.94 23.33 21.61
N THR A 567 -17.71 23.70 22.04
CA THR A 567 -17.47 25.02 22.67
C THR A 567 -16.39 25.90 22.02
N ALA A 568 -15.84 25.55 20.85
CA ALA A 568 -14.77 26.35 20.22
C ALA A 568 -15.20 27.24 19.02
N THR A 569 -16.43 27.14 18.51
CA THR A 569 -16.84 27.85 17.27
C THR A 569 -18.07 28.75 17.38
N SER A 570 -18.70 28.89 18.55
CA SER A 570 -19.85 29.81 18.74
C SER A 570 -19.48 31.31 18.83
N GLY A 571 -18.21 31.69 18.63
CA GLY A 571 -17.74 33.08 18.67
C GLY A 571 -17.69 33.83 17.32
N LEU A 572 -17.91 33.17 16.18
CA LEU A 572 -17.60 33.76 14.86
C LEU A 572 -18.80 34.25 14.03
N SER A 573 -19.99 34.28 14.61
CA SER A 573 -21.19 34.82 13.94
C SER A 573 -21.79 35.99 14.72
N LYS A 574 -21.06 37.11 14.82
CA LYS A 574 -21.62 38.47 15.06
C LYS A 574 -20.51 39.53 14.99
N ALA A 575 -20.05 39.85 13.79
CA ALA A 575 -19.48 41.17 13.49
C ALA A 575 -19.84 41.52 12.04
N GLY A 576 -20.81 42.42 11.89
CA GLY A 576 -21.41 42.77 10.62
C GLY A 576 -20.61 43.80 9.82
N LYS A 577 -20.83 43.76 8.50
CA LYS A 577 -21.08 44.90 7.60
C LYS A 577 -20.28 46.19 7.84
N SER A 578 -19.13 46.29 7.17
CA SER A 578 -18.59 47.45 6.41
C SER A 578 -17.10 47.14 6.18
N SER A 579 -16.45 47.30 5.02
CA SER A 579 -16.59 48.25 3.95
C SER A 579 -16.04 47.65 2.64
N LYS A 580 -16.68 47.97 1.52
CA LYS A 580 -16.10 47.88 0.17
C LYS A 580 -15.31 49.17 -0.08
N LYS A 581 -14.00 49.12 -0.37
CA LYS A 581 -13.35 49.83 -1.48
C LYS A 581 -11.81 49.72 -1.47
N LYS A 582 -11.28 49.68 -2.70
CA LYS A 582 -9.93 50.01 -3.19
C LYS A 582 -8.79 48.99 -3.02
N ARG A 583 -8.67 48.16 -4.06
CA ARG A 583 -7.38 47.77 -4.66
C ARG A 583 -6.69 48.99 -5.28
N LYS A 584 -5.43 49.27 -4.95
CA LYS A 584 -4.41 49.77 -5.89
C LYS A 584 -3.00 49.48 -5.37
N ARG A 585 -2.12 49.10 -6.32
CA ARG A 585 -0.66 48.87 -6.27
C ARG A 585 0.09 49.71 -5.24
N ASP A 586 1.10 49.12 -4.61
CA ASP A 586 2.51 49.50 -4.86
C ASP A 586 3.50 48.38 -4.53
N ARG A 587 4.48 48.22 -5.42
CA ARG A 587 5.70 47.42 -5.28
C ARG A 587 6.77 48.35 -4.70
N VAL A 588 7.33 48.05 -3.52
CA VAL A 588 8.74 48.34 -3.20
C VAL A 588 9.24 47.23 -2.27
N ALA A 589 10.46 46.81 -2.53
CA ALA A 589 11.21 45.77 -1.85
C ALA A 589 11.39 46.03 -0.35
N SER A 590 11.35 44.96 0.44
CA SER A 590 11.98 44.89 1.75
C SER A 590 12.34 43.43 2.03
N GLU A 591 13.61 43.21 2.33
CA GLU A 591 14.23 41.94 2.69
C GLU A 591 13.50 41.30 3.88
N LEU A 592 13.13 40.03 3.75
CA LEU A 592 12.58 39.24 4.85
C LEU A 592 13.75 38.62 5.63
N PRO A 593 13.80 38.76 6.97
CA PRO A 593 14.75 38.03 7.81
C PRO A 593 14.41 36.53 7.82
N PRO A 594 15.39 35.65 8.09
CA PRO A 594 15.19 34.20 8.03
C PRO A 594 14.15 33.78 9.07
N SER A 595 13.06 33.17 8.61
CA SER A 595 12.07 32.54 9.49
C SER A 595 12.72 31.37 10.21
N LYS A 596 12.88 31.48 11.53
CA LYS A 596 13.19 30.35 12.40
C LYS A 596 12.17 29.25 12.13
N ALA A 597 12.65 28.07 11.73
CA ALA A 597 11.83 26.88 11.61
C ALA A 597 11.24 26.55 12.98
N ILE A 598 9.92 26.74 13.12
CA ILE A 598 9.18 26.24 14.28
C ILE A 598 9.20 24.72 14.17
N SER A 599 9.83 24.06 15.14
CA SER A 599 9.93 22.60 15.22
C SER A 599 8.55 21.96 15.09
N SER A 600 8.41 21.05 14.12
CA SER A 600 7.22 20.21 13.95
C SER A 600 7.21 18.99 14.87
N ASN A 601 8.14 18.92 15.84
CA ASN A 601 8.21 17.85 16.82
C ASN A 601 7.27 18.17 18.01
N PRO A 602 6.10 17.51 18.14
CA PRO A 602 5.22 17.71 19.28
C PRO A 602 5.84 17.18 20.60
N PHE A 603 6.87 16.34 20.52
CA PHE A 603 7.56 15.77 21.69
C PHE A 603 8.65 16.69 22.25
N ALA A 604 9.08 17.72 21.52
CA ALA A 604 10.08 18.68 22.00
C ALA A 604 9.61 19.49 23.22
N LEU A 605 8.29 19.53 23.47
CA LEU A 605 7.69 20.17 24.65
C LEU A 605 7.78 19.32 25.93
N LEU A 606 8.26 18.07 25.84
CA LEU A 606 8.38 17.16 26.97
C LEU A 606 9.73 17.28 27.69
N GLY A 607 10.72 17.96 27.09
CA GLY A 607 12.09 18.08 27.61
C GLY A 607 12.36 19.30 28.52
N SER A 608 11.35 20.05 28.93
CA SER A 608 11.49 21.15 29.89
C SER A 608 10.70 20.86 31.16
N GLY A 609 11.27 19.99 32.00
CA GLY A 609 10.84 19.66 33.36
C GLY A 609 12.05 19.46 34.25
#